data_AF-A0A7R9Q356-F1
#
_entry.id   AF-A0A7R9Q356-F1
#
_cell.length_a   1.000
_cell.length_b   1.000
_cell.length_c   1.000
_cell.angle_alpha   90.00
_cell.angle_beta   90.00
_cell.angle_gamma   90.00
#
_symmetry.space_group_name_H-M   'P 1'
#
loop_
_entity.id
_entity.type
_entity.pdbx_description
1 polymer ?
#
loop_
_entity_poly.entity_id
_entity_poly.type
_entity_poly.pdbx_seq_one_letter_code
_entity_poly.pdbx_strand_id
1 'polypeptide(L)'
;MFRRNRYRIRCDRMGNCLAWLRPSRVRLTPANRYRSDDRVISSETNAETYNSSYAQSTRITIPVFDDRNPSNVNIILEDEWSAKVVKVDGFNVSIEISSAPTAIIGEYTISVETKSLSKGNRSLQANHVSESIYLLFNPWNKRDSVFLKDRDGREEYVLNESGIIWRGTHEKMKPTPWNFAQFDEYVLEASLYALSKVGRLSVTDRADPIKVCRHISAIVNSVDDNGIMVGNWKEDFDATPQEPSDGLYRCGPTSVEAIKQGEVNRHFDGKFVYAEVNADEYYAMDDFRLRMPDIIIQIIGDIIQGKPFTCNVYFINPLPRSLTKGVFTIEGPDYSNRLRMPLKM
;
A
#
# COMPACT_ATOMS: atom_id res chain seq x y z
N MET A 1 18.80 -25.97 14.10
CA MET A 1 18.81 -24.87 15.08
C MET A 1 18.32 -23.63 14.34
N PHE A 2 17.07 -23.23 14.56
CA PHE A 2 16.48 -21.89 14.40
C PHE A 2 15.02 -22.03 14.86
N ARG A 3 14.80 -21.82 16.16
CA ARG A 3 13.47 -21.73 16.76
C ARG A 3 12.95 -20.31 16.48
N ARG A 4 12.21 -20.12 15.38
CA ARG A 4 11.40 -18.91 15.13
C ARG A 4 10.07 -19.07 15.88
N ASN A 5 10.10 -18.71 17.16
CA ASN A 5 8.95 -18.71 18.06
C ASN A 5 8.28 -17.34 18.04
N ARG A 6 7.14 -17.22 17.33
CA ARG A 6 5.91 -16.50 17.74
C ARG A 6 4.88 -16.42 16.61
N TYR A 7 5.31 -16.45 15.35
CA TYR A 7 4.42 -16.43 14.19
C TYR A 7 4.32 -17.81 13.57
N ARG A 8 3.12 -18.38 13.56
CA ARG A 8 2.83 -19.64 12.86
C ARG A 8 2.67 -19.45 11.35
N ILE A 9 3.42 -18.53 10.72
CA ILE A 9 3.61 -18.54 9.26
C ILE A 9 4.57 -19.69 8.96
N ARG A 10 4.04 -20.92 8.95
CA ARG A 10 4.80 -22.09 8.53
C ARG A 10 4.86 -22.06 7.01
N CYS A 11 5.98 -21.63 6.45
CA CYS A 11 6.33 -22.00 5.09
C CYS A 11 6.78 -23.47 5.11
N ASP A 12 6.11 -24.35 4.35
CA ASP A 12 6.57 -25.73 4.20
C ASP A 12 7.90 -25.78 3.40
N ARG A 13 8.52 -26.97 3.31
CA ARG A 13 9.78 -27.17 2.54
C ARG A 13 9.63 -26.92 1.02
N MET A 14 8.43 -26.61 0.54
CA MET A 14 8.11 -26.29 -0.85
C MET A 14 7.74 -24.81 -1.03
N GLY A 15 7.88 -23.96 -0.01
CA GLY A 15 7.64 -22.51 -0.10
C GLY A 15 6.22 -22.07 0.27
N ASN A 16 5.31 -22.95 0.70
CA ASN A 16 3.93 -22.56 0.99
C ASN A 16 3.80 -21.89 2.36
N CYS A 17 3.85 -20.55 2.43
CA CYS A 17 3.69 -19.78 3.66
C CYS A 17 2.25 -19.79 4.18
N LEU A 18 2.01 -20.48 5.29
CA LEU A 18 0.69 -20.64 5.92
C LEU A 18 0.25 -19.38 6.67
N ALA A 19 -0.35 -18.44 5.95
CA ALA A 19 -1.46 -17.63 6.47
C ALA A 19 -2.77 -18.23 5.93
N TRP A 20 -3.17 -19.37 6.50
CA TRP A 20 -4.39 -20.15 6.20
C TRP A 20 -4.86 -20.17 4.73
N LEU A 21 -3.93 -20.42 3.80
CA LEU A 21 -4.20 -20.64 2.37
C LEU A 21 -4.90 -21.99 2.06
N ARG A 22 -5.24 -22.78 3.09
CA ARG A 22 -5.87 -24.12 3.00
C ARG A 22 -6.72 -24.40 4.26
N PRO A 23 -7.65 -25.38 4.20
CA PRO A 23 -8.31 -25.90 5.40
C PRO A 23 -7.25 -26.31 6.41
N SER A 24 -7.34 -25.82 7.65
CA SER A 24 -6.38 -26.24 8.68
C SER A 24 -7.00 -26.87 9.90
N ARG A 25 -6.19 -27.71 10.52
CA ARG A 25 -6.61 -28.67 11.54
C ARG A 25 -6.39 -28.10 12.93
N VAL A 26 -7.49 -27.88 13.63
CA VAL A 26 -7.55 -27.59 15.06
C VAL A 26 -7.64 -28.91 15.82
N ARG A 27 -6.78 -29.11 16.81
CA ARG A 27 -6.87 -30.26 17.72
C ARG A 27 -7.50 -29.82 19.03
N LEU A 28 -8.56 -30.50 19.43
CA LEU A 28 -9.24 -30.36 20.71
C LEU A 28 -8.98 -31.58 21.57
N THR A 29 -8.86 -31.37 22.88
CA THR A 29 -8.74 -32.45 23.87
C THR A 29 -9.83 -32.28 24.92
N PRO A 30 -11.09 -32.65 24.62
CA PRO A 30 -12.18 -32.57 25.58
C PRO A 30 -11.93 -33.41 26.84
N ALA A 31 -12.46 -32.93 27.97
CA ALA A 31 -12.37 -33.61 29.28
C ALA A 31 -13.00 -35.02 29.28
N ASN A 32 -13.98 -35.27 28.39
CA ASN A 32 -14.62 -36.57 28.20
C ASN A 32 -14.50 -36.99 26.73
N ARG A 33 -14.46 -38.30 26.48
CA ARG A 33 -14.37 -38.89 25.15
C ARG A 33 -15.47 -38.35 24.23
N TYR A 34 -15.09 -37.93 23.03
CA TYR A 34 -16.04 -37.46 22.03
C TYR A 34 -16.90 -38.61 21.48
N ARG A 35 -18.22 -38.39 21.41
CA ARG A 35 -19.20 -39.29 20.78
C ARG A 35 -20.05 -38.46 19.83
N SER A 36 -20.14 -38.90 18.58
CA SER A 36 -20.84 -38.22 17.48
C SER A 36 -22.35 -38.10 17.69
N ASP A 37 -22.92 -39.03 18.46
CA ASP A 37 -24.38 -39.18 18.60
C ASP A 37 -24.94 -38.35 19.76
N ASP A 38 -24.09 -38.01 20.74
CA ASP A 38 -24.47 -37.36 22.00
C ASP A 38 -23.92 -35.92 22.12
N ARG A 39 -23.11 -35.45 21.16
CA ARG A 39 -22.41 -34.15 21.27
C ARG A 39 -22.47 -33.33 20.00
N VAL A 40 -22.95 -32.09 20.15
CA VAL A 40 -22.85 -31.04 19.13
C VAL A 40 -21.63 -30.19 19.44
N ILE A 41 -20.77 -30.00 18.45
CA ILE A 41 -19.66 -29.05 18.51
C ILE A 41 -19.98 -27.90 17.56
N SER A 42 -19.85 -26.68 18.03
CA SER A 42 -19.87 -25.47 17.20
C SER A 42 -18.60 -24.67 17.46
N SER A 43 -17.97 -24.17 16.41
CA SER A 43 -16.86 -23.23 16.53
C SER A 43 -17.34 -21.82 16.21
N GLU A 44 -17.13 -20.89 17.12
CA GLU A 44 -17.30 -19.46 16.85
C GLU A 44 -15.96 -18.85 16.45
N THR A 45 -15.98 -18.02 15.42
CA THR A 45 -14.81 -17.33 14.87
C THR A 45 -15.12 -15.85 14.82
N ASN A 46 -14.29 -15.04 15.49
CA ASN A 46 -14.47 -13.58 15.59
C ASN A 46 -13.32 -12.87 14.88
N ALA A 47 -13.64 -12.06 13.87
CA ALA A 47 -12.73 -11.08 13.28
C ALA A 47 -12.68 -9.84 14.19
N GLU A 48 -11.49 -9.51 14.70
CA GLU A 48 -11.21 -8.41 15.64
C GLU A 48 -12.05 -8.41 16.94
N THR A 49 -11.38 -8.58 18.07
CA THR A 49 -11.94 -8.96 19.38
C THR A 49 -12.96 -7.99 20.01
N TYR A 50 -13.06 -6.74 19.53
CA TYR A 50 -13.74 -5.68 20.28
C TYR A 50 -15.11 -5.26 19.74
N ASN A 51 -15.52 -5.64 18.51
CA ASN A 51 -16.82 -5.25 17.93
C ASN A 51 -17.37 -6.31 16.94
N SER A 52 -17.33 -7.59 17.31
CA SER A 52 -17.80 -8.64 16.41
C SER A 52 -19.34 -8.71 16.34
N SER A 53 -19.89 -8.80 15.13
CA SER A 53 -21.31 -8.78 14.81
C SER A 53 -21.62 -9.78 13.70
N TYR A 54 -22.70 -10.56 13.88
CA TYR A 54 -23.20 -11.46 12.84
C TYR A 54 -23.66 -10.69 11.59
N ALA A 55 -24.26 -9.51 11.77
CA ALA A 55 -24.77 -8.69 10.67
C ALA A 55 -23.64 -8.12 9.78
N GLN A 56 -22.43 -7.99 10.35
CA GLN A 56 -21.25 -7.50 9.63
C GLN A 56 -20.30 -8.64 9.21
N SER A 57 -20.71 -9.90 9.37
CA SER A 57 -19.89 -11.08 9.09
C SER A 57 -18.55 -11.10 9.86
N THR A 58 -18.45 -10.38 10.99
CA THR A 58 -17.28 -10.35 11.86
C THR A 58 -17.38 -11.35 13.01
N ARG A 59 -18.56 -11.92 13.26
CA ARG A 59 -18.77 -13.09 14.12
C ARG A 59 -19.45 -14.20 13.34
N ILE A 60 -18.89 -15.40 13.38
CA ILE A 60 -19.32 -16.54 12.57
C ILE A 60 -19.41 -17.78 13.46
N THR A 61 -20.55 -18.45 13.45
CA THR A 61 -20.76 -19.72 14.17
C THR A 61 -20.88 -20.85 13.16
N ILE A 62 -19.95 -21.79 13.24
CA ILE A 62 -19.79 -22.86 12.28
C ILE A 62 -20.19 -24.16 12.97
N PRO A 63 -21.27 -24.85 12.53
CA PRO A 63 -21.55 -26.19 13.00
C PRO A 63 -20.44 -27.14 12.55
N VAL A 64 -19.96 -27.99 13.46
CA VAL A 64 -18.92 -28.97 13.12
C VAL A 64 -19.58 -30.26 12.66
N PHE A 65 -19.33 -30.62 11.40
CA PHE A 65 -19.84 -31.82 10.76
C PHE A 65 -19.00 -33.05 11.11
N ASP A 66 -19.66 -34.20 11.21
CA ASP A 66 -19.02 -35.49 11.44
C ASP A 66 -19.66 -36.55 10.55
N ASP A 67 -18.95 -36.96 9.49
CA ASP A 67 -19.37 -37.98 8.52
C ASP A 67 -19.69 -39.34 9.17
N ARG A 68 -19.24 -39.57 10.42
CA ARG A 68 -19.52 -40.81 11.15
C ARG A 68 -20.93 -40.81 11.75
N ASN A 69 -21.63 -39.68 11.78
CA ASN A 69 -23.02 -39.60 12.21
C ASN A 69 -23.94 -39.56 10.97
N PRO A 70 -24.65 -40.66 10.64
CA PRO A 70 -25.54 -40.72 9.47
C PRO A 70 -26.75 -39.78 9.55
N SER A 71 -27.03 -39.17 10.71
CA SER A 71 -28.07 -38.17 10.91
C SER A 71 -27.63 -36.76 10.48
N ASN A 72 -26.32 -36.52 10.37
CA ASN A 72 -25.72 -35.26 9.90
C ASN A 72 -25.42 -35.35 8.40
N VAL A 73 -26.47 -35.48 7.58
CA VAL A 73 -26.32 -35.30 6.14
C VAL A 73 -26.38 -33.80 5.84
N ASN A 74 -25.25 -33.18 5.51
CA ASN A 74 -25.31 -31.92 4.76
C ASN A 74 -24.06 -31.59 3.94
N ILE A 75 -24.34 -30.87 2.87
CA ILE A 75 -23.48 -30.42 1.77
C ILE A 75 -22.38 -29.54 2.35
N ILE A 76 -21.10 -29.90 2.15
CA ILE A 76 -20.00 -28.96 2.36
C ILE A 76 -20.19 -27.86 1.31
N LEU A 77 -20.76 -26.73 1.72
CA LEU A 77 -20.90 -25.57 0.87
C LEU A 77 -19.51 -24.98 0.67
N GLU A 78 -19.00 -25.22 -0.52
CA GLU A 78 -17.63 -24.96 -0.93
C GLU A 78 -17.32 -23.44 -1.01
N ASP A 79 -18.36 -22.60 -0.83
CA ASP A 79 -18.32 -21.12 -0.73
C ASP A 79 -18.57 -20.57 0.68
N GLU A 80 -18.82 -21.41 1.67
CA GLU A 80 -19.13 -20.99 3.04
C GLU A 80 -18.10 -21.47 4.06
N TRP A 81 -18.13 -20.85 5.24
CA TRP A 81 -17.37 -21.35 6.38
C TRP A 81 -17.85 -22.74 6.78
N SER A 82 -16.92 -23.68 6.89
CA SER A 82 -17.24 -25.06 7.23
C SER A 82 -16.22 -25.66 8.18
N ALA A 83 -16.68 -26.58 9.02
CA ALA A 83 -15.84 -27.30 9.97
C ALA A 83 -16.19 -28.78 9.95
N LYS A 84 -15.19 -29.65 9.90
CA LYS A 84 -15.36 -31.10 9.79
C LYS A 84 -14.46 -31.85 10.75
N VAL A 85 -14.99 -32.87 11.43
CA VAL A 85 -14.16 -33.80 12.20
C VAL A 85 -13.38 -34.71 11.25
N VAL A 86 -12.06 -34.66 11.33
CA VAL A 86 -11.16 -35.47 10.48
C VAL A 86 -10.65 -36.71 11.21
N LYS A 87 -10.34 -36.58 12.50
CA LYS A 87 -9.79 -37.69 13.29
C LYS A 87 -10.24 -37.62 14.73
N VAL A 88 -10.58 -38.77 15.32
CA VAL A 88 -10.76 -38.92 16.76
C VAL A 88 -9.82 -40.00 17.28
N ASP A 89 -9.08 -39.67 18.31
CA ASP A 89 -8.03 -40.51 18.89
C ASP A 89 -8.10 -40.43 20.43
N GLY A 90 -8.84 -41.36 21.03
CA GLY A 90 -9.15 -41.32 22.46
C GLY A 90 -9.91 -40.05 22.85
N PHE A 91 -9.25 -39.18 23.61
CA PHE A 91 -9.77 -37.87 24.04
C PHE A 91 -9.46 -36.75 23.04
N ASN A 92 -8.68 -37.00 21.99
CA ASN A 92 -8.30 -35.99 21.02
C ASN A 92 -9.25 -35.98 19.82
N VAL A 93 -9.75 -34.81 19.45
CA VAL A 93 -10.57 -34.58 18.25
C VAL A 93 -9.82 -33.61 17.36
N SER A 94 -9.59 -33.97 16.10
CA SER A 94 -9.01 -33.08 15.09
C SER A 94 -10.13 -32.60 14.17
N ILE A 95 -10.35 -31.29 14.15
CA ILE A 95 -11.35 -30.59 13.34
C ILE A 95 -10.61 -29.82 12.26
N GLU A 96 -11.04 -29.95 11.02
CA GLU A 96 -10.58 -29.15 9.90
C GLU A 96 -11.57 -28.02 9.64
N ILE A 97 -11.08 -26.77 9.66
CA ILE A 97 -11.89 -25.58 9.43
C ILE A 97 -11.46 -24.96 8.11
N SER A 98 -12.44 -24.65 7.27
CA SER A 98 -12.30 -23.96 5.99
C SER A 98 -13.02 -22.62 6.06
N SER A 99 -12.34 -21.54 5.69
CA SER A 99 -12.95 -20.22 5.55
C SER A 99 -13.68 -20.08 4.22
N ALA A 100 -14.70 -19.23 4.18
CA ALA A 100 -15.28 -18.78 2.91
C ALA A 100 -14.22 -18.03 2.07
N PRO A 101 -14.26 -18.12 0.72
CA PRO A 101 -13.36 -17.34 -0.15
C PRO A 101 -13.54 -15.82 -0.01
N THR A 102 -14.70 -15.38 0.47
CA THR A 102 -15.04 -13.96 0.70
C THR A 102 -14.84 -13.54 2.16
N ALA A 103 -14.11 -14.34 2.95
CA ALA A 103 -13.85 -14.02 4.34
C ALA A 103 -13.02 -12.73 4.47
N ILE A 104 -13.31 -11.97 5.51
CA ILE A 104 -12.55 -10.77 5.86
C ILE A 104 -11.10 -11.15 6.19
N ILE A 105 -10.12 -10.41 5.69
CA ILE A 105 -8.73 -10.60 6.11
C ILE A 105 -8.47 -9.92 7.46
N GLY A 106 -7.61 -10.52 8.27
CA GLY A 106 -7.17 -9.92 9.54
C GLY A 106 -6.96 -10.94 10.66
N GLU A 107 -6.95 -10.42 11.88
CA GLU A 107 -6.80 -11.20 13.10
C GLU A 107 -8.14 -11.80 13.54
N TYR A 108 -8.11 -13.09 13.85
CA TYR A 108 -9.24 -13.89 14.27
C TYR A 108 -8.95 -14.60 15.58
N THR A 109 -10.00 -14.78 16.37
CA THR A 109 -10.00 -15.67 17.53
C THR A 109 -11.01 -16.78 17.31
N ILE A 110 -10.65 -18.02 17.65
CA ILE A 110 -11.55 -19.17 17.57
C ILE A 110 -11.93 -19.55 18.99
N SER A 111 -13.23 -19.64 19.27
CA SER A 111 -13.77 -20.28 20.47
C SER A 111 -14.56 -21.52 20.10
N VAL A 112 -14.34 -22.61 20.81
CA VAL A 112 -15.13 -23.84 20.61
C VAL A 112 -16.15 -23.98 21.72
N GLU A 113 -17.40 -24.19 21.32
CA GLU A 113 -18.49 -24.55 22.22
C GLU A 113 -18.88 -26.02 22.02
N THR A 114 -19.07 -26.73 23.14
CA THR A 114 -19.53 -28.11 23.12
C THR A 114 -20.83 -28.25 23.90
N LYS A 115 -21.85 -28.88 23.30
CA LYS A 115 -23.13 -29.20 23.96
C LYS A 115 -23.30 -30.71 24.05
N SER A 116 -23.55 -31.22 25.26
CA SER A 116 -23.88 -32.62 25.51
C SER A 116 -25.41 -32.79 25.51
N LEU A 117 -25.92 -33.72 24.70
CA LEU A 117 -27.36 -33.99 24.54
C LEU A 117 -27.92 -34.98 25.59
N SER A 118 -27.10 -35.42 26.55
CA SER A 118 -27.51 -36.35 27.61
C SER A 118 -28.66 -35.78 28.46
N LYS A 119 -29.77 -36.52 28.54
CA LYS A 119 -30.95 -36.21 29.37
C LYS A 119 -30.53 -35.99 30.83
N GLY A 120 -30.60 -34.74 31.30
CA GLY A 120 -30.37 -34.36 32.69
C GLY A 120 -29.23 -33.36 32.87
N ASN A 121 -29.60 -32.09 32.96
CA ASN A 121 -28.87 -30.96 33.54
C ASN A 121 -27.35 -31.12 33.75
N ARG A 122 -26.59 -30.66 32.74
CA ARG A 122 -25.56 -29.61 32.82
C ARG A 122 -24.86 -29.54 31.46
N SER A 123 -25.17 -28.52 30.68
CA SER A 123 -24.34 -28.16 29.53
C SER A 123 -22.97 -27.73 30.07
N LEU A 124 -21.97 -28.61 29.99
CA LEU A 124 -20.58 -28.20 30.21
C LEU A 124 -20.15 -27.39 28.99
N GLN A 125 -20.30 -26.07 29.08
CA GLN A 125 -19.63 -25.13 28.19
C GLN A 125 -18.16 -25.09 28.58
N ALA A 126 -17.31 -25.75 27.80
CA ALA A 126 -15.88 -25.55 27.86
C ALA A 126 -15.51 -24.55 26.76
N ASN A 127 -15.34 -23.28 27.13
CA ASN A 127 -14.88 -22.26 26.20
C ASN A 127 -13.36 -22.36 26.08
N HIS A 128 -12.88 -23.09 25.09
CA HIS A 128 -11.47 -23.01 24.70
C HIS A 128 -11.32 -21.91 23.66
N VAL A 129 -10.64 -20.83 24.03
CA VAL A 129 -10.23 -19.76 23.12
C VAL A 129 -8.84 -20.07 22.61
N SER A 130 -8.65 -20.08 21.29
CA SER A 130 -7.34 -20.26 20.66
C SER A 130 -6.46 -19.02 20.85
N GLU A 131 -5.16 -19.16 20.60
CA GLU A 131 -4.33 -18.01 20.25
C GLU A 131 -4.91 -17.33 19.01
N SER A 132 -4.60 -16.04 18.84
CA SER A 132 -4.96 -15.29 17.64
C SER A 132 -4.41 -15.98 16.38
N ILE A 133 -5.25 -16.04 15.36
CA ILE A 133 -4.88 -16.55 14.04
C ILE A 133 -5.06 -15.44 13.01
N TYR A 134 -4.31 -15.50 11.91
CA TYR A 134 -4.42 -14.53 10.83
C TYR A 134 -4.99 -15.21 9.59
N LEU A 135 -6.00 -14.57 8.99
CA LEU A 135 -6.57 -14.96 7.70
C LEU A 135 -6.18 -13.91 6.66
N LEU A 136 -5.63 -14.35 5.53
CA LEU A 136 -5.22 -13.51 4.41
C LEU A 136 -5.90 -13.96 3.12
N PHE A 137 -5.82 -13.12 2.09
CA PHE A 137 -6.23 -13.47 0.74
C PHE A 137 -5.50 -14.71 0.23
N ASN A 138 -6.15 -15.50 -0.62
CA ASN A 138 -5.65 -16.80 -1.04
C ASN A 138 -5.51 -16.95 -2.58
N PRO A 139 -4.33 -16.60 -3.13
CA PRO A 139 -4.03 -16.77 -4.55
C PRO A 139 -4.05 -18.21 -5.09
N TRP A 140 -4.11 -19.23 -4.22
CA TRP A 140 -4.18 -20.64 -4.63
C TRP A 140 -5.62 -21.14 -4.79
N ASN A 141 -6.60 -20.44 -4.21
CA ASN A 141 -7.99 -20.82 -4.27
C ASN A 141 -8.65 -20.23 -5.50
N LYS A 142 -9.14 -21.08 -6.42
CA LYS A 142 -9.84 -20.68 -7.65
C LYS A 142 -11.07 -19.79 -7.43
N ARG A 143 -11.64 -19.84 -6.23
CA ARG A 143 -12.84 -19.11 -5.84
C ARG A 143 -12.52 -17.79 -5.13
N ASP A 144 -11.26 -17.57 -4.78
CA ASP A 144 -10.81 -16.28 -4.26
C ASP A 144 -10.62 -15.30 -5.42
N SER A 145 -11.07 -14.07 -5.21
CA SER A 145 -10.87 -12.94 -6.11
C SER A 145 -9.42 -12.71 -6.55
N VAL A 146 -8.44 -13.08 -5.72
CA VAL A 146 -7.00 -12.91 -6.03
C VAL A 146 -6.35 -14.15 -6.63
N PHE A 147 -7.14 -15.12 -7.11
CA PHE A 147 -6.63 -16.37 -7.66
C PHE A 147 -5.62 -16.14 -8.79
N LEU A 148 -4.45 -16.78 -8.65
CA LEU A 148 -3.43 -16.84 -9.68
C LEU A 148 -3.28 -18.29 -10.16
N LYS A 149 -3.71 -18.55 -11.40
CA LYS A 149 -3.63 -19.88 -12.02
C LYS A 149 -2.19 -20.36 -12.15
N ASP A 150 -1.31 -19.46 -12.55
CA ASP A 150 0.08 -19.78 -12.81
C ASP A 150 0.85 -20.02 -11.49
N ARG A 151 1.75 -21.01 -11.51
CA ARG A 151 2.57 -21.31 -10.34
C ARG A 151 3.69 -20.28 -10.20
N ASP A 152 4.36 -19.94 -11.29
CA ASP A 152 5.53 -19.07 -11.25
C ASP A 152 5.11 -17.63 -10.87
N GLY A 153 3.95 -17.18 -11.35
CA GLY A 153 3.35 -15.93 -10.89
C GLY A 153 3.00 -15.90 -9.40
N ARG A 154 2.61 -17.03 -8.80
CA ARG A 154 2.39 -17.07 -7.33
C ARG A 154 3.71 -17.01 -6.57
N GLU A 155 4.73 -17.67 -7.07
CA GLU A 155 6.07 -17.58 -6.47
C GLU A 155 6.56 -16.13 -6.54
N GLU A 156 6.53 -15.51 -7.71
CA GLU A 156 7.07 -14.18 -7.95
C GLU A 156 6.27 -13.06 -7.27
N TYR A 157 4.93 -13.09 -7.35
CA TYR A 157 4.11 -11.97 -6.88
C TYR A 157 3.68 -12.08 -5.42
N VAL A 158 3.87 -13.24 -4.78
CA VAL A 158 3.40 -13.48 -3.41
C VAL A 158 4.53 -13.94 -2.49
N LEU A 159 5.31 -14.93 -2.92
CA LEU A 159 6.30 -15.59 -2.06
C LEU A 159 7.70 -14.97 -2.14
N ASN A 160 8.05 -14.33 -3.26
CA ASN A 160 9.34 -13.70 -3.42
C ASN A 160 9.46 -12.45 -2.53
N GLU A 161 10.42 -12.47 -1.60
CA GLU A 161 10.64 -11.37 -0.64
C GLU A 161 11.64 -10.32 -1.14
N SER A 162 12.16 -10.49 -2.35
CA SER A 162 13.13 -9.57 -2.94
C SER A 162 12.86 -9.35 -4.42
N GLY A 163 13.15 -8.16 -4.90
CA GLY A 163 12.89 -7.79 -6.29
C GLY A 163 13.78 -6.67 -6.78
N ILE A 164 13.41 -6.12 -7.93
CA ILE A 164 14.13 -5.03 -8.58
C ILE A 164 13.18 -3.86 -8.80
N ILE A 165 13.60 -2.68 -8.35
CA ILE A 165 13.00 -1.40 -8.74
C ILE A 165 13.86 -0.81 -9.85
N TRP A 166 13.28 -0.64 -11.03
CA TRP A 166 13.96 0.00 -12.16
C TRP A 166 13.96 1.52 -11.99
N ARG A 167 15.16 2.12 -12.08
CA ARG A 167 15.38 3.57 -11.98
C ARG A 167 16.24 4.07 -13.15
N GLY A 168 16.49 5.37 -13.21
CA GLY A 168 17.30 5.99 -14.25
C GLY A 168 16.45 6.53 -15.39
N THR A 169 17.03 6.60 -16.59
CA THR A 169 16.33 7.06 -17.81
C THR A 169 15.99 5.88 -18.70
N HIS A 170 15.11 6.09 -19.68
CA HIS A 170 14.80 5.06 -20.68
C HIS A 170 16.04 4.58 -21.45
N GLU A 171 17.03 5.45 -21.65
CA GLU A 171 18.32 5.10 -22.28
C GLU A 171 19.28 4.37 -21.35
N LYS A 172 19.19 4.62 -20.03
CA LYS A 172 20.11 4.09 -19.01
C LYS A 172 19.32 3.57 -17.83
N MET A 173 18.65 2.45 -18.05
CA MET A 173 17.92 1.74 -17.01
C MET A 173 18.91 1.15 -15.99
N LYS A 174 18.65 1.42 -14.71
CA LYS A 174 19.44 0.96 -13.58
C LYS A 174 18.58 0.05 -12.69
N PRO A 175 18.88 -1.25 -12.60
CA PRO A 175 18.20 -2.13 -11.66
C PRO A 175 18.66 -1.80 -10.24
N THR A 176 17.72 -1.57 -9.33
CA THR A 176 18.00 -1.40 -7.90
C THR A 176 17.39 -2.57 -7.15
N PRO A 177 18.20 -3.45 -6.52
CA PRO A 177 17.69 -4.49 -5.64
C PRO A 177 16.86 -3.89 -4.51
N TRP A 178 15.73 -4.52 -4.21
CA TRP A 178 14.82 -4.12 -3.14
C TRP A 178 14.42 -5.33 -2.31
N ASN A 179 14.45 -5.19 -0.99
CA ASN A 179 13.99 -6.22 -0.06
C ASN A 179 12.58 -5.89 0.39
N PHE A 180 11.59 -6.67 -0.04
CA PHE A 180 10.19 -6.52 0.38
C PHE A 180 9.97 -7.04 1.80
N ALA A 181 10.60 -8.17 2.14
CA ALA A 181 10.60 -8.77 3.48
C ALA A 181 9.20 -8.92 4.09
N GLN A 182 8.18 -9.25 3.29
CA GLN A 182 6.79 -9.33 3.75
C GLN A 182 6.56 -10.40 4.83
N PHE A 183 7.47 -11.37 5.00
CA PHE A 183 7.38 -12.41 6.03
C PHE A 183 8.33 -12.20 7.22
N ASP A 184 9.03 -11.07 7.27
CA ASP A 184 9.84 -10.70 8.44
C ASP A 184 8.98 -10.40 9.68
N GLU A 185 9.63 -10.47 10.85
CA GLU A 185 8.97 -10.32 12.14
C GLU A 185 8.23 -8.98 12.23
N TYR A 186 6.99 -8.99 12.72
CA TYR A 186 6.12 -7.83 12.91
C TYR A 186 5.57 -7.16 11.64
N VAL A 187 5.99 -7.57 10.43
CA VAL A 187 5.55 -6.92 9.18
C VAL A 187 4.06 -7.14 8.92
N LEU A 188 3.55 -8.34 9.23
CA LEU A 188 2.12 -8.64 9.11
C LEU A 188 1.28 -7.80 10.07
N GLU A 189 1.68 -7.73 11.34
CA GLU A 189 0.99 -6.95 12.37
C GLU A 189 1.03 -5.46 12.04
N ALA A 190 2.17 -4.95 11.57
CA ALA A 190 2.31 -3.58 11.11
C ALA A 190 1.40 -3.29 9.91
N SER A 191 1.26 -4.24 8.98
CA SER A 191 0.37 -4.11 7.81
C SER A 191 -1.10 -4.06 8.24
N LEU A 192 -1.52 -4.92 9.18
CA LEU A 192 -2.87 -4.91 9.75
C LEU A 192 -3.13 -3.66 10.61
N TYR A 193 -2.12 -3.17 11.32
CA TYR A 193 -2.18 -1.90 12.05
C TYR A 193 -2.34 -0.72 11.09
N ALA A 194 -1.60 -0.69 9.99
CA ALA A 194 -1.72 0.34 8.95
C ALA A 194 -3.13 0.34 8.33
N LEU A 195 -3.69 -0.82 8.01
CA LEU A 195 -5.05 -0.94 7.50
C LEU A 195 -6.12 -0.44 8.50
N SER A 196 -5.97 -0.79 9.77
CA SER A 196 -7.02 -0.59 10.78
C SER A 196 -6.92 0.74 11.53
N LYS A 197 -5.72 1.18 11.90
CA LYS A 197 -5.50 2.35 12.78
C LYS A 197 -5.10 3.59 12.00
N VAL A 198 -4.22 3.42 11.03
CA VAL A 198 -3.70 4.51 10.21
C VAL A 198 -4.75 4.89 9.16
N GLY A 199 -5.13 3.93 8.33
CA GLY A 199 -6.12 4.13 7.28
C GLY A 199 -7.58 4.12 7.73
N ARG A 200 -7.88 3.40 8.82
CA ARG A 200 -9.25 3.23 9.35
C ARG A 200 -10.19 2.56 8.35
N LEU A 201 -9.70 1.59 7.58
CA LEU A 201 -10.54 0.77 6.69
C LEU A 201 -11.57 -0.02 7.52
N SER A 202 -12.83 0.08 7.13
CA SER A 202 -13.91 -0.67 7.78
C SER A 202 -13.62 -2.18 7.70
N VAL A 203 -13.96 -2.93 8.75
CA VAL A 203 -13.67 -4.36 8.82
C VAL A 203 -14.34 -5.13 7.69
N THR A 204 -15.56 -4.73 7.30
CA THR A 204 -16.29 -5.32 6.17
C THR A 204 -15.62 -5.10 4.83
N ASP A 205 -15.00 -3.94 4.62
CA ASP A 205 -14.34 -3.62 3.34
C ASP A 205 -13.02 -4.39 3.14
N ARG A 206 -12.49 -5.01 4.20
CA ARG A 206 -11.26 -5.81 4.13
C ARG A 206 -11.45 -7.15 3.42
N ALA A 207 -12.69 -7.60 3.20
CA ALA A 207 -12.96 -8.77 2.36
C ALA A 207 -12.73 -8.50 0.86
N ASP A 208 -12.65 -7.23 0.44
CA ASP A 208 -12.54 -6.85 -0.96
C ASP A 208 -11.11 -6.38 -1.29
N PRO A 209 -10.34 -7.11 -2.11
CA PRO A 209 -8.97 -6.75 -2.43
C PRO A 209 -8.87 -5.41 -3.17
N ILE A 210 -9.90 -4.98 -3.91
CA ILE A 210 -9.92 -3.69 -4.62
C ILE A 210 -9.96 -2.56 -3.60
N LYS A 211 -10.82 -2.68 -2.58
CA LYS A 211 -10.92 -1.70 -1.49
C LYS A 211 -9.65 -1.70 -0.65
N VAL A 212 -9.11 -2.87 -0.30
CA VAL A 212 -7.85 -2.99 0.43
C VAL A 212 -6.71 -2.32 -0.35
N CYS A 213 -6.55 -2.61 -1.64
CA CYS A 213 -5.52 -2.03 -2.49
C CYS A 213 -5.64 -0.49 -2.59
N ARG A 214 -6.85 0.02 -2.88
CA ARG A 214 -7.13 1.46 -2.96
C ARG A 214 -6.88 2.17 -1.63
N HIS A 215 -7.05 1.46 -0.51
CA HIS A 215 -6.85 1.99 0.81
C HIS A 215 -5.36 2.01 1.20
N ILE A 216 -4.64 0.91 0.96
CA ILE A 216 -3.18 0.83 1.17
C ILE A 216 -2.47 1.92 0.36
N SER A 217 -2.80 2.07 -0.92
CA SER A 217 -2.16 3.09 -1.77
C SER A 217 -2.39 4.52 -1.28
N ALA A 218 -3.52 4.79 -0.62
CA ALA A 218 -3.83 6.08 -0.05
C ALA A 218 -3.02 6.38 1.22
N ILE A 219 -2.81 5.38 2.08
CA ILE A 219 -2.17 5.58 3.39
C ILE A 219 -0.65 5.57 3.32
N VAL A 220 -0.06 5.17 2.19
CA VAL A 220 1.39 5.20 2.02
C VAL A 220 1.92 6.64 2.10
N ASN A 221 1.18 7.62 1.58
CA ASN A 221 1.56 9.03 1.59
C ASN A 221 0.82 9.81 2.68
N SER A 222 1.56 10.54 3.52
CA SER A 222 1.02 11.36 4.62
C SER A 222 0.61 12.76 4.16
N VAL A 223 -0.43 12.87 3.34
CA VAL A 223 -0.93 14.18 2.90
C VAL A 223 -1.59 14.94 4.07
N ASP A 224 -2.33 14.25 4.96
CA ASP A 224 -3.25 14.88 5.93
C ASP A 224 -3.11 14.34 7.39
N ASP A 225 -1.89 14.04 7.85
CA ASP A 225 -1.50 13.69 9.25
C ASP A 225 -1.54 12.22 9.73
N ASN A 226 -1.78 11.22 8.88
CA ASN A 226 -1.62 9.79 9.28
C ASN A 226 -1.25 8.89 8.10
N GLY A 227 -0.23 9.25 7.30
CA GLY A 227 0.34 8.34 6.31
C GLY A 227 1.59 7.65 6.82
N ILE A 228 2.05 6.61 6.10
CA ILE A 228 3.23 5.84 6.46
C ILE A 228 4.52 6.61 6.14
N MET A 229 4.54 7.37 5.04
CA MET A 229 5.71 8.10 4.57
C MET A 229 5.38 9.55 4.20
N VAL A 230 6.32 10.44 4.50
CA VAL A 230 6.32 11.84 4.06
C VAL A 230 7.18 11.94 2.80
N GLY A 231 6.62 12.44 1.71
CA GLY A 231 7.37 12.71 0.49
C GLY A 231 8.23 13.98 0.62
N ASN A 232 9.49 13.91 0.21
CA ASN A 232 10.38 15.06 0.10
C ASN A 232 11.16 15.01 -1.22
N TRP A 233 10.94 16.00 -2.08
CA TRP A 233 11.61 16.15 -3.38
C TRP A 233 12.65 17.28 -3.38
N LYS A 234 13.00 17.83 -2.20
CA LYS A 234 14.11 18.77 -2.05
C LYS A 234 15.44 18.01 -1.98
N GLU A 235 16.53 18.69 -2.30
CA GLU A 235 17.88 18.11 -2.16
C GLU A 235 18.25 17.86 -0.70
N ASP A 236 17.69 18.66 0.22
CA ASP A 236 17.90 18.52 1.66
C ASP A 236 16.83 17.64 2.31
N PHE A 237 17.27 16.53 2.89
CA PHE A 237 16.44 15.59 3.65
C PHE A 237 16.37 15.93 5.16
N ASP A 238 16.52 17.21 5.51
CA ASP A 238 16.44 17.64 6.91
C ASP A 238 15.00 17.56 7.43
N ALA A 239 14.85 17.27 8.72
CA ALA A 239 13.60 17.01 9.42
C ALA A 239 12.72 18.26 9.63
N THR A 240 12.88 19.29 8.79
CA THR A 240 12.12 20.54 8.94
C THR A 240 10.67 20.34 8.46
N PRO A 241 9.65 20.69 9.27
CA PRO A 241 8.25 20.51 8.90
C PRO A 241 7.92 21.22 7.59
N GLN A 242 7.25 20.52 6.67
CA GLN A 242 6.84 21.05 5.37
C GLN A 242 5.33 21.33 5.39
N GLU A 243 4.90 22.36 4.67
CA GLU A 243 3.48 22.63 4.45
C GLU A 243 2.89 21.49 3.59
N PRO A 244 1.79 20.84 4.03
CA PRO A 244 1.11 19.85 3.22
C PRO A 244 0.56 20.52 1.95
N SER A 245 0.80 19.92 0.78
CA SER A 245 0.13 20.31 -0.45
C SER A 245 -1.32 19.86 -0.40
N ASP A 246 -2.28 20.76 -0.66
CA ASP A 246 -3.71 20.42 -0.76
C ASP A 246 -3.95 19.32 -1.81
N GLY A 247 -4.40 18.15 -1.38
CA GLY A 247 -5.02 17.15 -2.26
C GLY A 247 -4.61 15.69 -2.04
N LEU A 248 -5.60 14.80 -2.02
CA LEU A 248 -5.42 13.35 -1.94
C LEU A 248 -4.84 12.80 -3.26
N TYR A 249 -3.52 12.67 -3.36
CA TYR A 249 -2.84 12.03 -4.49
C TYR A 249 -2.84 10.51 -4.35
N ARG A 250 -3.79 9.84 -5.01
CA ARG A 250 -3.77 8.38 -5.23
C ARG A 250 -4.32 8.06 -6.61
N CYS A 251 -3.77 7.03 -7.25
CA CYS A 251 -4.27 6.47 -8.49
C CYS A 251 -4.54 4.97 -8.31
N GLY A 252 -5.68 4.50 -8.80
CA GLY A 252 -5.99 3.08 -8.95
C GLY A 252 -6.75 2.43 -7.78
N PRO A 253 -7.00 1.10 -7.86
CA PRO A 253 -6.53 0.20 -8.90
C PRO A 253 -7.27 0.42 -10.23
N THR A 254 -6.53 0.44 -11.32
CA THR A 254 -7.02 0.66 -12.69
C THR A 254 -6.73 -0.58 -13.53
N SER A 255 -7.69 -1.00 -14.35
CA SER A 255 -7.46 -2.13 -15.26
C SER A 255 -6.45 -1.74 -16.35
N VAL A 256 -5.30 -2.42 -16.37
CA VAL A 256 -4.26 -2.22 -17.41
C VAL A 256 -4.81 -2.54 -18.79
N GLU A 257 -5.67 -3.55 -18.92
CA GLU A 257 -6.32 -3.87 -20.20
C GLU A 257 -7.24 -2.73 -20.65
N ALA A 258 -8.00 -2.12 -19.74
CA ALA A 258 -8.84 -0.97 -20.07
C ALA A 258 -8.00 0.22 -20.57
N ILE A 259 -6.85 0.50 -19.93
CA ILE A 259 -5.91 1.54 -20.38
C ILE A 259 -5.38 1.22 -21.77
N LYS A 260 -4.97 -0.02 -22.02
CA LYS A 260 -4.47 -0.46 -23.32
C LYS A 260 -5.50 -0.29 -24.45
N GLN A 261 -6.78 -0.49 -24.15
CA GLN A 261 -7.88 -0.30 -25.10
C GLN A 261 -8.40 1.15 -25.16
N GLY A 262 -7.82 2.09 -24.41
CA GLY A 262 -8.28 3.48 -24.33
C GLY A 262 -9.60 3.69 -23.57
N GLU A 263 -10.05 2.69 -22.80
CA GLU A 263 -11.28 2.73 -22.01
C GLU A 263 -11.09 3.50 -20.68
N VAL A 264 -10.75 4.78 -20.77
CA VAL A 264 -10.31 5.62 -19.63
C VAL A 264 -11.41 5.98 -18.62
N ASN A 265 -12.68 5.75 -18.97
CA ASN A 265 -13.82 6.08 -18.11
C ASN A 265 -14.16 4.97 -17.09
N ARG A 266 -13.47 3.83 -17.12
CA ARG A 266 -13.64 2.80 -16.09
C ARG A 266 -13.04 3.26 -14.77
N HIS A 267 -13.73 2.94 -13.68
CA HIS A 267 -13.13 3.11 -12.36
C HIS A 267 -11.93 2.14 -12.20
N PHE A 268 -10.85 2.53 -11.53
CA PHE A 268 -10.59 3.85 -10.93
C PHE A 268 -9.57 4.64 -11.73
N ASP A 269 -9.66 5.97 -11.73
CA ASP A 269 -8.59 6.90 -12.13
C ASP A 269 -7.99 6.67 -13.55
N GLY A 270 -8.76 6.04 -14.46
CA GLY A 270 -8.27 5.61 -15.77
C GLY A 270 -7.73 6.72 -16.66
N LYS A 271 -8.27 7.94 -16.54
CA LYS A 271 -7.78 9.11 -17.27
C LYS A 271 -6.37 9.52 -16.86
N PHE A 272 -6.05 9.48 -15.57
CA PHE A 272 -4.73 9.85 -15.05
C PHE A 272 -3.69 8.82 -15.49
N VAL A 273 -3.97 7.52 -15.28
CA VAL A 273 -3.06 6.43 -15.68
C VAL A 273 -2.86 6.39 -17.20
N TYR A 274 -3.91 6.68 -17.99
CA TYR A 274 -3.76 6.76 -19.45
C TYR A 274 -2.87 7.93 -19.89
N ALA A 275 -3.01 9.09 -19.24
CA ALA A 275 -2.20 10.27 -19.53
C ALA A 275 -0.72 10.07 -19.17
N GLU A 276 -0.41 9.32 -18.10
CA GLU A 276 0.98 8.99 -17.72
C GLU A 276 1.75 8.23 -18.82
N VAL A 277 1.06 7.51 -19.72
CA VAL A 277 1.71 6.66 -20.73
C VAL A 277 1.41 7.04 -22.18
N ASN A 278 0.48 7.98 -22.42
CA ASN A 278 0.07 8.43 -23.77
C ASN A 278 0.05 9.96 -23.93
N ALA A 279 0.74 10.72 -23.06
CA ALA A 279 0.81 12.17 -23.23
C ALA A 279 1.66 12.55 -24.46
N ASP A 280 1.11 13.42 -25.31
CA ASP A 280 1.85 14.06 -26.39
C ASP A 280 2.58 15.31 -25.86
N GLU A 281 3.88 15.41 -26.11
CA GLU A 281 4.67 16.61 -25.77
C GLU A 281 4.70 17.60 -26.95
N TYR A 282 4.21 18.82 -26.70
CA TYR A 282 4.29 19.93 -27.66
C TYR A 282 5.22 21.02 -27.13
N TYR A 283 6.20 21.43 -27.94
CA TYR A 283 7.10 22.54 -27.63
C TYR A 283 6.86 23.70 -28.60
N ALA A 284 6.69 24.91 -28.08
CA ALA A 284 6.67 26.14 -28.85
C ALA A 284 7.85 27.01 -28.41
N MET A 285 8.70 27.40 -29.35
CA MET A 285 9.86 28.25 -29.13
C MET A 285 9.71 29.53 -29.94
N ASP A 286 9.84 30.69 -29.29
CA ASP A 286 9.74 32.00 -29.92
C ASP A 286 11.09 32.72 -29.77
N ASP A 287 11.80 32.90 -30.89
CA ASP A 287 13.14 33.49 -30.92
C ASP A 287 13.06 35.01 -31.12
N PHE A 288 13.34 35.78 -30.06
CA PHE A 288 13.43 37.24 -30.15
C PHE A 288 14.87 37.69 -30.42
N ARG A 289 15.11 38.35 -31.56
CA ARG A 289 16.38 39.03 -31.84
C ARG A 289 16.34 40.46 -31.30
N LEU A 290 17.05 40.72 -30.21
CA LEU A 290 17.23 42.06 -29.65
C LEU A 290 18.48 42.72 -30.25
N ARG A 291 18.33 43.91 -30.85
CA ARG A 291 19.46 44.78 -31.20
C ARG A 291 19.91 45.52 -29.94
N MET A 292 21.20 45.45 -29.62
CA MET A 292 21.79 46.24 -28.53
C MET A 292 21.72 47.75 -28.87
N PRO A 293 21.31 48.61 -27.92
CA PRO A 293 21.26 50.05 -28.15
C PRO A 293 22.67 50.64 -28.26
N ASP A 294 22.80 51.68 -29.06
CA ASP A 294 24.03 52.45 -29.15
C ASP A 294 24.20 53.30 -27.87
N ILE A 295 25.31 53.13 -27.17
CA ILE A 295 25.63 53.89 -25.94
C ILE A 295 26.42 55.14 -26.34
N ILE A 296 25.95 56.31 -25.90
CA ILE A 296 26.57 57.60 -26.18
C ILE A 296 27.29 58.10 -24.93
N ILE A 297 28.55 58.50 -25.09
CA ILE A 297 29.40 59.05 -24.03
C ILE A 297 29.79 60.47 -24.41
N GLN A 298 29.45 61.45 -23.57
CA GLN A 298 29.78 62.86 -23.77
C GLN A 298 30.65 63.38 -22.64
N ILE A 299 31.84 63.88 -22.96
CA ILE A 299 32.80 64.40 -21.98
C ILE A 299 32.50 65.87 -21.71
N ILE A 300 32.50 66.26 -20.43
CA ILE A 300 32.24 67.63 -20.00
C ILE A 300 33.56 68.29 -19.60
N GLY A 301 34.01 69.25 -20.42
CA GLY A 301 35.25 70.00 -20.20
C GLY A 301 36.51 69.30 -20.71
N ASP A 302 37.67 69.87 -20.38
CA ASP A 302 38.97 69.39 -20.83
C ASP A 302 39.48 68.22 -19.98
N ILE A 303 40.08 67.23 -20.65
CA ILE A 303 40.71 66.08 -19.98
C ILE A 303 42.16 66.45 -19.66
N ILE A 304 42.46 66.66 -18.37
CA ILE A 304 43.79 67.03 -17.90
C ILE A 304 44.39 65.86 -17.11
N GLN A 305 45.63 65.49 -17.43
CA GLN A 305 46.34 64.39 -16.76
C GLN A 305 46.38 64.60 -15.24
N GLY A 306 46.01 63.55 -14.50
CA GLY A 306 46.00 63.56 -13.03
C GLY A 306 44.82 64.30 -12.39
N LYS A 307 43.87 64.83 -13.17
CA LYS A 307 42.65 65.46 -12.65
C LYS A 307 41.41 64.61 -12.97
N PRO A 308 40.44 64.50 -12.05
CA PRO A 308 39.16 63.88 -12.34
C PRO A 308 38.41 64.70 -13.40
N PHE A 309 37.70 64.02 -14.30
CA PHE A 309 36.82 64.62 -15.29
C PHE A 309 35.42 64.00 -15.21
N THR A 310 34.43 64.69 -15.74
CA THR A 310 33.03 64.25 -15.74
C THR A 310 32.59 63.89 -17.15
N CYS A 311 31.79 62.83 -17.27
CA CYS A 311 31.12 62.49 -18.52
C CYS A 311 29.65 62.11 -18.27
N ASN A 312 28.82 62.33 -19.29
CA ASN A 312 27.44 61.85 -19.35
C ASN A 312 27.39 60.59 -20.22
N VAL A 313 26.75 59.55 -19.72
CA VAL A 313 26.52 58.29 -20.45
C VAL A 313 25.03 58.04 -20.52
N TYR A 314 24.50 57.85 -21.74
CA TYR A 314 23.08 57.58 -21.96
C TYR A 314 22.86 56.74 -23.23
N PHE A 315 21.66 56.18 -23.36
CA PHE A 315 21.20 55.47 -24.55
C PHE A 315 19.70 55.69 -24.74
N ILE A 316 19.20 55.40 -25.93
CA ILE A 316 17.75 55.41 -26.22
C ILE A 316 17.24 53.98 -26.08
N ASN A 317 16.26 53.76 -25.21
CA ASN A 317 15.64 52.44 -25.04
C ASN A 317 14.95 52.01 -26.36
N PRO A 318 15.40 50.93 -27.03
CA PRO A 318 14.84 50.50 -28.30
C PRO A 318 13.56 49.69 -28.13
N LEU A 319 13.16 49.38 -26.88
CA LEU A 319 12.00 48.56 -26.59
C LEU A 319 10.74 49.41 -26.40
N PRO A 320 9.55 48.89 -26.78
CA PRO A 320 8.27 49.56 -26.55
C PRO A 320 7.82 49.56 -25.08
N ARG A 321 8.64 49.03 -24.16
CA ARG A 321 8.36 48.95 -22.73
C ARG A 321 9.52 49.55 -21.95
N SER A 322 9.21 50.15 -20.79
CA SER A 322 10.23 50.66 -19.87
C SER A 322 11.14 49.53 -19.40
N LEU A 323 12.45 49.77 -19.46
CA LEU A 323 13.44 48.83 -18.94
C LEU A 323 13.31 48.76 -17.42
N THR A 324 13.38 47.57 -16.85
CA THR A 324 13.43 47.40 -15.39
C THR A 324 14.76 46.77 -15.01
N LYS A 325 15.42 47.29 -13.96
CA LYS A 325 16.68 46.76 -13.41
C LYS A 325 17.90 46.80 -14.35
N GLY A 326 17.94 47.69 -15.34
CA GLY A 326 19.14 47.83 -16.17
C GLY A 326 20.34 48.40 -15.40
N VAL A 327 21.56 48.04 -15.82
CA VAL A 327 22.82 48.42 -15.17
C VAL A 327 23.84 48.79 -16.24
N PHE A 328 24.51 49.93 -16.10
CA PHE A 328 25.73 50.24 -16.84
C PHE A 328 26.93 49.58 -16.16
N THR A 329 27.78 48.94 -16.94
CA THR A 329 29.09 48.46 -16.47
C THR A 329 30.15 49.29 -17.17
N ILE A 330 30.98 49.99 -16.40
CA ILE A 330 32.08 50.82 -16.89
C ILE A 330 33.39 50.10 -16.55
N GLU A 331 34.23 49.92 -17.55
CA GLU A 331 35.54 49.27 -17.44
C GLU A 331 36.65 50.21 -17.91
N GLY A 332 37.70 50.34 -17.11
CA GLY A 332 38.92 51.05 -17.46
C GLY A 332 39.89 50.15 -18.24
N PRO A 333 40.93 50.74 -18.85
CA PRO A 333 41.90 50.03 -19.70
C PRO A 333 42.74 48.96 -18.98
N ASP A 334 42.75 48.95 -17.64
CA ASP A 334 43.45 47.99 -16.81
C ASP A 334 42.58 46.80 -16.38
N TYR A 335 41.29 46.78 -16.75
CA TYR A 335 40.30 45.71 -16.46
C TYR A 335 40.16 45.31 -14.98
N SER A 336 40.82 46.04 -14.08
CA SER A 336 41.02 45.64 -12.69
C SER A 336 39.82 45.98 -11.82
N ASN A 337 39.03 46.99 -12.21
CA ASN A 337 37.85 47.45 -11.49
C ASN A 337 36.65 47.67 -12.42
N ARG A 338 35.62 46.84 -12.28
CA ARG A 338 34.31 46.98 -12.94
C ARG A 338 33.39 47.81 -12.08
N LEU A 339 33.03 49.02 -12.52
CA LEU A 339 32.02 49.81 -11.83
C LEU A 339 30.64 49.49 -12.41
N ARG A 340 29.73 48.99 -11.56
CA ARG A 340 28.33 48.76 -11.92
C ARG A 340 27.46 49.89 -11.40
N MET A 341 26.78 50.60 -12.29
CA MET A 341 25.88 51.70 -11.96
C MET A 341 24.45 51.34 -12.38
N PRO A 342 23.47 51.29 -11.45
CA PRO A 342 22.08 51.06 -11.83
C PRO A 342 21.59 52.22 -12.71
N LEU A 343 20.78 51.90 -13.72
CA LEU A 343 20.12 52.92 -14.54
C LEU A 343 19.19 53.74 -13.65
N LYS A 344 19.44 55.05 -13.59
CA LYS A 344 18.45 56.01 -13.10
C LYS A 344 17.48 56.24 -14.25
N MET A 345 16.24 55.75 -14.09
CA MET A 345 15.16 55.90 -15.06
C MET A 345 14.52 57.27 -14.97
#